data_AF-A0A9D7JX76-F1
#
_entry.id   AF-A0A9D7JX76-F1
#
_cell.length_a   1.000
_cell.length_b   1.000
_cell.length_c   1.000
_cell.angle_alpha   90.00
_cell.angle_beta   90.00
_cell.angle_gamma   90.00
#
_symmetry.space_group_name_H-M   'P 1'
#
loop_
_entity.id
_entity.type
_entity.pdbx_description
1 polymer ?
#
loop_
_entity_poly.entity_id
_entity_poly.type
_entity_poly.pdbx_seq_one_letter_code
_entity_poly.pdbx_strand_id
1 'polypeptide(L)'
;MENAVRNKDDFLFPVKAMAIVFRAKYLHGLKKLITNQDVTVPFHLDIQEFISPLYSKDWVVYAKKPFGGPQQVIEYLGRYTHKVAITNNRIKKSKLILIL
;
A
#
# COMPACT_ATOMS: atom_id res chain seq x y z
N MET A 1 12.60 -7.57 23.29
CA MET A 1 11.54 -8.17 22.45
C MET A 1 12.23 -8.91 21.32
N GLU A 2 12.04 -10.22 21.33
CA GLU A 2 12.89 -11.27 20.76
C GLU A 2 12.88 -11.37 19.22
N ASN A 3 14.09 -11.58 18.69
CA ASN A 3 14.45 -12.46 17.57
C ASN A 3 13.51 -12.50 16.36
N ALA A 4 13.55 -11.45 15.53
CA ALA A 4 13.16 -11.56 14.13
C ALA A 4 14.18 -12.47 13.40
N VAL A 5 13.75 -13.67 13.05
CA VAL A 5 14.53 -14.66 12.30
C VAL A 5 14.98 -14.05 10.97
N ARG A 6 16.30 -13.84 10.82
CA ARG A 6 16.93 -13.33 9.61
C ARG A 6 16.70 -14.32 8.46
N ASN A 7 15.85 -13.95 7.52
CA ASN A 7 15.76 -14.67 6.24
C ASN A 7 16.91 -14.23 5.33
N LYS A 8 17.31 -15.09 4.38
CA LYS A 8 18.53 -14.96 3.56
C LYS A 8 18.55 -13.72 2.66
N ASP A 9 17.38 -13.11 2.47
CA ASP A 9 17.19 -11.81 1.83
C ASP A 9 16.78 -10.82 2.92
N ASP A 10 17.53 -9.73 3.12
CA ASP A 10 17.43 -8.71 4.20
C ASP A 10 16.09 -7.92 4.26
N PHE A 11 14.95 -8.57 4.07
CA PHE A 11 13.62 -8.00 4.16
C PHE A 11 12.98 -8.38 5.49
N LEU A 12 12.29 -7.41 6.08
CA LEU A 12 11.53 -7.61 7.33
C LEU A 12 10.42 -8.66 7.16
N PHE A 13 9.88 -8.80 5.94
CA PHE A 13 8.85 -9.79 5.60
C PHE A 13 9.08 -10.39 4.21
N PRO A 14 8.69 -11.66 3.98
CA PRO A 14 8.72 -12.27 2.65
C PRO A 14 7.78 -11.54 1.67
N VAL A 15 8.30 -11.11 0.52
CA VAL A 15 7.56 -10.37 -0.52
C VAL A 15 6.32 -11.14 -0.99
N LYS A 16 6.42 -12.46 -1.14
CA LYS A 16 5.29 -13.32 -1.55
C LYS A 16 4.16 -13.33 -0.52
N ALA A 17 4.50 -13.40 0.77
CA ALA A 17 3.51 -13.35 1.84
C ALA A 17 2.85 -11.96 1.92
N MET A 18 3.64 -10.90 1.79
CA MET A 18 3.14 -9.53 1.72
C MET A 18 2.18 -9.33 0.54
N ALA A 19 2.48 -9.87 -0.63
CA ALA A 19 1.62 -9.77 -1.80
C ALA A 19 0.22 -10.34 -1.55
N ILE A 20 0.14 -11.51 -0.91
CA ILE A 20 -1.12 -12.17 -0.56
C ILE A 20 -1.91 -11.32 0.43
N VAL A 21 -1.25 -10.88 1.52
CA VAL A 21 -1.91 -10.11 2.58
C VAL A 21 -2.37 -8.74 2.07
N PHE A 22 -1.52 -8.06 1.31
CA PHE A 22 -1.84 -6.76 0.72
C PHE A 22 -3.03 -6.86 -0.24
N ARG A 23 -3.03 -7.86 -1.13
CA ARG A 23 -4.17 -8.14 -2.03
C ARG A 23 -5.47 -8.30 -1.25
N ALA A 24 -5.47 -9.13 -0.21
CA ALA A 24 -6.66 -9.39 0.60
C ALA A 24 -7.18 -8.11 1.30
N LYS A 25 -6.28 -7.34 1.93
CA LYS A 25 -6.64 -6.11 2.64
C LYS A 25 -7.13 -5.03 1.68
N TYR A 26 -6.48 -4.87 0.54
CA TYR A 26 -6.84 -3.87 -0.46
C TYR A 26 -8.22 -4.15 -1.05
N LEU A 27 -8.47 -5.38 -1.52
CA LEU A 27 -9.76 -5.74 -2.12
C LEU A 27 -10.91 -5.67 -1.12
N HIS A 28 -10.66 -6.04 0.15
CA HIS A 28 -11.64 -5.87 1.22
C HIS A 28 -11.99 -4.39 1.45
N GLY A 29 -10.98 -3.52 1.54
CA GLY A 29 -11.18 -2.08 1.70
C GLY A 29 -11.90 -1.45 0.51
N LEU A 30 -11.52 -1.84 -0.72
CA LEU A 30 -12.17 -1.37 -1.94
C LEU A 30 -13.66 -1.75 -1.97
N LYS A 31 -13.99 -3.01 -1.65
CA LYS A 31 -15.38 -3.47 -1.57
C LYS A 31 -16.19 -2.65 -0.55
N LYS A 32 -15.58 -2.34 0.60
CA LYS A 32 -16.21 -1.52 1.64
C LYS A 32 -16.47 -0.09 1.15
N LEU A 33 -15.50 0.56 0.51
CA LEU A 33 -15.64 1.92 -0.02
C LEU A 33 -16.73 2.01 -1.09
N ILE A 34 -16.80 1.02 -1.99
CA ILE A 34 -17.86 0.98 -3.01
C ILE A 34 -19.22 0.77 -2.35
N THR A 35 -19.32 -0.13 -1.37
CA THR A 35 -20.58 -0.38 -0.63
C THR A 35 -21.06 0.87 0.12
N ASN A 36 -20.12 1.63 0.66
CA ASN A 36 -20.38 2.88 1.37
C ASN A 36 -20.64 4.07 0.45
N GLN A 37 -20.54 3.91 -0.87
CA GLN A 37 -20.63 4.98 -1.87
C GLN A 37 -19.53 6.05 -1.75
N ASP A 38 -18.43 5.76 -1.04
CA ASP A 38 -17.25 6.62 -0.93
C ASP A 38 -16.46 6.66 -2.26
N VAL A 39 -16.68 5.69 -3.14
CA VAL A 39 -16.08 5.57 -4.47
C VAL A 39 -17.18 5.33 -5.50
N THR A 40 -17.26 6.20 -6.50
CA THR A 40 -18.19 6.03 -7.62
C THR A 40 -17.63 4.99 -8.60
N VAL A 41 -18.42 3.95 -8.86
CA VAL A 41 -18.17 2.97 -9.92
C VAL A 41 -19.12 3.22 -11.09
N PRO A 42 -18.73 2.88 -12.33
CA PRO A 42 -19.64 2.97 -13.48
C PRO A 42 -20.94 2.19 -13.23
N PHE A 43 -22.09 2.76 -13.59
CA PHE A 43 -23.42 2.20 -13.30
C PHE A 43 -23.67 0.77 -13.78
N HIS A 44 -22.90 0.33 -14.78
CA HIS A 44 -23.02 -0.96 -15.45
C HIS A 44 -21.94 -1.96 -14.98
N LEU A 45 -21.12 -1.59 -13.98
CA LEU A 45 -20.09 -2.46 -13.45
C LEU A 45 -20.66 -3.31 -12.31
N ASP A 46 -20.75 -4.62 -12.51
CA ASP A 46 -20.95 -5.55 -11.40
C ASP A 46 -19.66 -5.64 -10.57
N ILE A 47 -19.76 -5.24 -9.30
CA ILE A 47 -18.63 -5.17 -8.37
C ILE A 47 -18.07 -6.56 -8.07
N GLN A 48 -18.90 -7.61 -8.00
CA GLN A 48 -18.42 -8.97 -7.77
C GLN A 48 -17.70 -9.51 -9.01
N GLU A 49 -18.26 -9.30 -10.21
CA GLU A 49 -17.59 -9.70 -11.45
C GLU A 49 -16.28 -8.96 -11.66
N PHE A 50 -16.20 -7.70 -11.22
CA PHE A 50 -14.96 -6.92 -11.28
C PHE A 50 -13.92 -7.37 -10.25
N ILE A 51 -14.32 -7.62 -9.00
CA ILE A 51 -13.39 -7.94 -7.91
C ILE A 51 -12.93 -9.40 -7.93
N SER A 52 -13.80 -10.35 -8.25
CA SER A 52 -13.50 -11.78 -8.25
C SER A 52 -12.21 -12.15 -9.01
N PRO A 53 -11.99 -11.71 -10.27
CA PRO A 53 -10.76 -12.02 -11.00
C PRO A 53 -9.51 -11.37 -10.40
N LEU A 54 -9.63 -10.29 -9.61
CA LEU A 54 -8.49 -9.65 -8.94
C LEU A 54 -7.90 -10.48 -7.81
N TYR A 55 -8.69 -11.38 -7.21
CA TYR A 55 -8.20 -12.34 -6.23
C TYR A 55 -7.31 -13.43 -6.85
N SER A 56 -7.58 -13.79 -8.10
CA SER A 56 -6.85 -14.85 -8.82
C SER A 56 -5.56 -14.36 -9.48
N LYS A 57 -5.41 -13.05 -9.69
CA LYS A 57 -4.18 -12.47 -10.24
C LYS A 57 -3.04 -12.51 -9.24
N ASP A 58 -1.83 -12.69 -9.74
CA ASP A 58 -0.60 -12.51 -8.97
C ASP A 58 -0.31 -11.03 -8.82
N TRP A 59 -0.22 -10.58 -7.57
CA TRP A 59 0.07 -9.19 -7.25
C TRP A 59 1.57 -9.02 -7.03
N VAL A 60 2.22 -8.24 -7.89
CA VAL A 60 3.61 -7.85 -7.69
C VAL A 60 3.62 -6.70 -6.68
N VAL A 61 3.95 -7.01 -5.44
CA VAL A 61 4.16 -6.00 -4.40
C VAL A 61 5.65 -5.71 -4.31
N TYR A 62 6.01 -4.46 -4.59
CA TYR A 62 7.39 -3.99 -4.44
C TYR A 62 7.65 -3.61 -2.98
N ALA A 63 8.46 -4.41 -2.30
CA ALA A 63 9.03 -4.05 -1.01
C ALA A 63 10.48 -3.63 -1.24
N LYS A 64 10.82 -2.37 -0.95
CA LYS A 64 12.21 -1.92 -0.93
C LYS A 64 12.82 -2.33 0.41
N LYS A 65 14.10 -2.72 0.40
CA LYS A 65 14.82 -3.00 1.65
C LYS A 65 14.72 -1.76 2.57
N PRO A 66 14.36 -1.92 3.85
CA PRO A 66 14.33 -0.79 4.76
C PRO A 66 15.73 -0.16 4.80
N PHE A 67 15.83 1.12 4.49
CA PHE A 67 17.09 1.85 4.54
C PHE A 67 17.62 1.77 5.98
N GLY A 68 18.84 1.23 6.16
CA GLY A 68 19.63 1.40 7.40
C GLY A 68 19.10 0.77 8.71
N GLY A 69 17.94 0.11 8.71
CA GLY A 69 17.35 -0.51 9.91
C GLY A 69 16.20 0.29 10.53
N PRO A 70 15.59 -0.19 11.63
CA PRO A 70 14.34 0.36 12.17
C PRO A 70 14.41 1.86 12.52
N GLN A 71 15.54 2.32 13.07
CA GLN A 71 15.76 3.72 13.43
C GLN A 71 15.69 4.64 12.21
N GLN A 72 16.29 4.26 11.08
CA GLN A 72 16.20 5.06 9.85
C GLN A 72 14.78 5.09 9.27
N VAL A 73 14.00 4.03 9.44
CA VAL A 73 12.59 4.01 9.01
C VAL A 73 11.76 4.99 9.84
N ILE A 74 11.96 5.03 11.16
CA ILE A 74 11.29 5.98 12.06
C ILE A 74 11.73 7.41 11.74
N GLU A 75 13.03 7.63 11.54
CA GLU A 75 13.56 8.94 11.18
C GLU A 75 13.03 9.41 9.82
N TYR A 76 12.97 8.52 8.82
CA TYR A 76 12.38 8.82 7.52
C TYR A 76 10.89 9.18 7.66
N LEU A 77 10.12 8.37 8.39
CA LEU A 77 8.71 8.65 8.64
C LEU A 77 8.53 10.00 9.33
N GLY A 78 9.26 10.26 10.42
CA GLY A 78 9.20 11.53 11.15
C GLY A 78 9.57 12.75 10.29
N ARG A 79 10.63 12.65 9.48
CA ARG A 79 11.01 13.70 8.52
C ARG A 79 9.95 13.87 7.44
N TYR A 80 9.30 12.80 6.99
CA TYR A 80 8.24 12.86 5.99
C TYR A 80 6.95 13.45 6.57
N THR A 81 6.53 13.10 7.79
CA THR A 81 5.40 13.79 8.44
C THR A 81 5.69 15.27 8.67
N HIS A 82 6.93 15.61 9.04
CA HIS A 82 7.34 17.00 9.25
C HIS A 82 7.45 17.81 7.94
N LYS A 83 7.92 17.19 6.85
CA LYS A 83 8.10 17.86 5.54
C LYS A 83 6.89 17.75 4.60
N VAL A 84 6.04 16.75 4.81
CA VAL A 84 4.94 16.35 3.91
C VAL A 84 3.60 16.33 4.65
N ALA A 85 3.50 16.94 5.84
CA ALA A 85 2.22 17.32 6.43
C ALA A 85 1.36 17.90 5.30
N ILE A 86 0.30 17.16 4.96
CA ILE A 86 -0.54 17.34 3.78
C ILE A 86 -1.23 18.69 3.96
N THR A 87 -0.55 19.75 3.54
CA THR A 87 -1.15 21.08 3.51
C THR A 87 -2.08 21.05 2.29
N ASN A 88 -3.36 21.37 2.48
CA ASN A 88 -4.42 21.37 1.45
C ASN A 88 -3.99 22.00 0.12
N ASN A 89 -2.99 22.88 0.15
CA ASN A 89 -2.38 23.52 -1.00
C ASN A 89 -1.79 22.54 -2.04
N ARG A 90 -1.38 21.31 -1.67
CA ARG A 90 -0.84 20.32 -2.63
C ARG A 90 -1.94 19.60 -3.45
N ILE A 91 -3.14 19.42 -2.90
CA ILE A 91 -4.23 18.72 -3.61
C ILE A 91 -4.75 19.56 -4.80
N LYS A 92 -4.73 20.88 -4.69
CA LYS A 92 -5.10 21.79 -5.80
C LYS A 92 -4.09 21.84 -6.95
N LYS A 93 -2.88 21.30 -6.78
CA LYS A 93 -1.80 21.39 -7.76
C LYS A 93 -1.28 20.00 -8.12
N SER A 94 -2.17 19.15 -8.63
CA SER A 94 -1.79 17.87 -9.23
C SER A 94 -1.10 18.13 -10.58
N LYS A 95 0.21 18.41 -10.53
CA LYS A 95 1.11 18.04 -11.62
C LYS A 95 2.06 16.99 -11.06
N LEU A 96 1.89 15.77 -11.57
CA LEU A 96 2.75 14.61 -11.44
C LEU A 96 4.18 14.97 -11.03
N ILE A 97 4.66 14.45 -9.90
CA ILE A 97 6.03 13.96 -9.79
C ILE A 97 6.01 12.70 -8.88
N LEU A 98 6.09 11.54 -9.53
CA LEU A 98 6.67 10.32 -8.97
C LEU A 98 8.12 10.62 -8.55
N ILE A 99 8.53 10.25 -7.34
CA ILE A 99 9.95 9.98 -7.05
C ILE A 99 10.06 8.64 -6.31
N LEU A 100 11.00 7.86 -6.83
CA LEU A 100 11.53 6.52 -6.50
C LEU A 100 11.86 6.24 -5.01
#